data_AF-A0A350QXB0-F1
#
_entry.id   AF-A0A350QXB0-F1
#
_cell.length_a   1.000
_cell.length_b   1.000
_cell.length_c   1.000
_cell.angle_alpha   90.00
_cell.angle_beta   90.00
_cell.angle_gamma   90.00
#
_symmetry.space_group_name_H-M   'P 1'
#
loop_
_entity.id
_entity.type
_entity.pdbx_description
1 polymer ?
#
loop_
_entity_poly.entity_id
_entity_poly.type
_entity_poly.pdbx_seq_one_letter_code
_entity_poly.pdbx_strand_id
1 'polypeptide(L)' 'LLENHSACSSVGYRECSAFLRGEISEADLAPSITRSTRQLVAKQRKWFRKAFPRESRLLLEEGYQLATTDLKWSSGA' A
#
# COMPACT_ATOMS: atom_id res chain seq x y z
N LEU A 1 -0.06 12.42 17.65
CA LEU A 1 -0.66 11.59 16.57
C LEU A 1 -2.02 12.14 16.13
N LEU A 2 -2.98 12.34 17.04
CA LEU A 2 -4.33 12.83 16.71
C LEU A 2 -4.38 14.20 16.00
N GLU A 3 -3.36 15.03 16.18
CA GLU A 3 -3.24 16.33 15.49
C GLU A 3 -2.87 16.20 14.01
N ASN A 4 -2.38 15.04 13.56
CA ASN A 4 -2.08 14.76 12.17
C ASN A 4 -3.16 13.86 11.56
N HIS A 5 -4.23 14.49 11.09
CA HIS A 5 -5.38 13.80 10.50
C HIS A 5 -4.99 12.90 9.30
N SER A 6 -4.00 13.30 8.52
CA SER A 6 -3.51 12.50 7.38
C SER A 6 -2.85 11.20 7.82
N ALA A 7 -2.06 11.23 8.89
CA ALA A 7 -1.41 10.04 9.45
C ALA A 7 -2.45 9.13 10.11
N CYS A 8 -3.36 9.68 10.91
CA CYS A 8 -4.39 8.91 11.60
C CYS A 8 -5.40 8.23 10.66
N SER A 9 -5.65 8.80 9.48
CA SER A 9 -6.58 8.23 8.48
C SER A 9 -5.92 7.21 7.54
N SER A 10 -4.61 6.99 7.65
CA SER A 10 -3.89 6.01 6.84
C SER A 10 -4.27 4.56 7.20
N VAL A 11 -4.10 3.65 6.24
CA VAL A 11 -4.29 2.21 6.47
C VAL A 11 -3.29 1.73 7.54
N GLY A 12 -3.76 0.92 8.49
CA GLY A 12 -3.00 0.54 9.69
C GLY A 12 -3.36 1.44 10.87
N TYR A 13 -3.10 2.73 10.73
CA TYR A 13 -3.30 3.70 11.81
C TYR A 13 -4.77 3.90 12.15
N ARG A 14 -5.68 3.92 11.18
CA ARG A 14 -7.11 4.07 11.45
C ARG A 14 -7.65 2.88 12.27
N GLU A 15 -7.20 1.66 11.96
CA GLU A 15 -7.60 0.44 12.65
C GLU A 15 -7.04 0.41 14.07
N CYS A 16 -5.75 0.75 14.25
CA CYS A 16 -5.17 0.92 15.58
C CYS A 16 -5.92 1.98 16.40
N SER A 17 -6.29 3.10 15.78
CA SER A 17 -7.05 4.15 16.45
C SER A 17 -8.45 3.67 16.86
N ALA A 18 -9.12 2.87 16.03
CA ALA A 18 -10.41 2.27 16.34
C ALA A 18 -10.31 1.28 17.52
N PHE A 19 -9.25 0.45 17.55
CA PHE A 19 -8.96 -0.44 18.68
C PHE A 19 -8.75 0.35 19.98
N LEU A 20 -7.93 1.41 19.95
CA LEU A 20 -7.67 2.25 21.12
C LEU A 20 -8.92 2.98 21.62
N ARG A 21 -9.93 3.20 20.76
CA ARG A 21 -11.24 3.73 21.15
C ARG A 21 -12.24 2.67 21.59
N GLY A 22 -11.87 1.39 21.57
CA GLY A 22 -12.76 0.27 21.91
C GLY A 22 -13.82 -0.04 20.85
N GLU A 23 -13.65 0.43 19.62
CA GLU A 23 -14.60 0.23 18.51
C GLU A 23 -14.47 -1.16 17.87
N ILE A 24 -13.28 -1.78 17.97
CA ILE A 24 -12.99 -3.14 17.52
C ILE A 24 -12.21 -3.89 18.60
N SER A 25 -12.29 -5.22 18.59
CA SER A 25 -11.51 -6.05 19.52
C SER A 25 -10.04 -6.19 19.06
N GLU A 26 -9.16 -6.59 19.97
CA GLU A 26 -7.77 -6.90 19.64
C GLU A 26 -7.66 -8.03 18.59
N ALA A 27 -8.53 -9.03 18.69
CA ALA A 27 -8.58 -10.14 17.74
C ALA A 27 -8.96 -9.68 16.31
N ASP A 28 -9.72 -8.60 16.19
CA ASP A 28 -10.14 -8.04 14.90
C ASP A 28 -9.12 -7.06 14.31
N LEU A 29 -8.15 -6.60 15.09
CA LEU A 29 -7.19 -5.57 14.66
C LEU A 29 -6.33 -6.03 13.48
N ALA A 30 -5.59 -7.13 13.64
CA ALA A 30 -4.71 -7.65 12.60
C ALA A 30 -5.47 -8.08 11.32
N PRO A 31 -6.62 -8.78 11.40
CA PRO A 31 -7.47 -9.04 10.24
C PRO A 31 -7.93 -7.77 9.52
N SER A 32 -8.32 -6.73 10.28
CA SER A 32 -8.79 -5.46 9.72
C SER A 32 -7.67 -4.73 8.97
N ILE A 33 -6.48 -4.62 9.55
CA ILE A 33 -5.30 -4.04 8.90
C ILE A 33 -4.96 -4.80 7.62
N THR A 34 -4.96 -6.14 7.69
CA THR A 34 -4.67 -7.00 6.53
C THR A 34 -5.66 -6.77 5.40
N ARG A 35 -6.96 -6.72 5.70
CA ARG A 35 -8.02 -6.47 4.72
C ARG A 35 -7.85 -5.11 4.06
N SER A 36 -7.70 -4.04 4.84
CA SER A 36 -7.51 -2.68 4.32
C SER A 36 -6.25 -2.56 3.47
N THR A 37 -5.16 -3.22 3.88
CA THR A 37 -3.89 -3.24 3.12
C THR A 37 -4.07 -3.92 1.77
N ARG A 38 -4.73 -5.08 1.72
CA ARG A 38 -5.00 -5.79 0.46
C ARG A 38 -5.87 -4.95 -0.48
N GLN A 39 -6.86 -4.23 0.05
CA GLN A 39 -7.70 -3.33 -0.74
C GLN A 39 -6.89 -2.15 -1.31
N LEU A 40 -6.00 -1.55 -0.52
CA LEU A 40 -5.11 -0.49 -0.96
C LEU A 40 -4.18 -0.99 -2.09
N VAL A 41 -3.52 -2.13 -1.88
CA VAL A 41 -2.64 -2.75 -2.89
C VAL A 41 -3.41 -3.05 -4.18
N ALA A 42 -4.64 -3.55 -4.10
CA ALA A 42 -5.47 -3.79 -5.28
C ALA A 42 -5.78 -2.50 -6.05
N LYS A 43 -6.08 -1.40 -5.35
CA LYS A 43 -6.30 -0.07 -5.96
C LYS A 43 -5.02 0.46 -6.59
N GLN A 44 -3.89 0.40 -5.90
CA GLN A 44 -2.59 0.82 -6.43
C GLN A 44 -2.23 0.03 -7.68
N ARG A 45 -2.32 -1.31 -7.67
CA ARG A 45 -2.08 -2.16 -8.84
C ARG A 45 -2.97 -1.80 -10.02
N LYS A 46 -4.26 -1.52 -9.77
CA LYS A 46 -5.21 -1.09 -10.80
C LYS A 46 -4.80 0.28 -11.38
N TRP A 47 -4.42 1.23 -10.53
CA TRP A 47 -4.02 2.57 -10.94
C TRP A 47 -2.71 2.54 -11.74
N PHE A 48 -1.67 1.87 -11.26
CA PHE A 48 -0.39 1.72 -11.98
C PHE A 48 -0.57 1.09 -13.36
N ARG A 49 -1.40 0.05 -13.47
CA ARG A 49 -1.70 -0.59 -14.76
C ARG A 49 -2.38 0.36 -15.76
N LYS A 50 -3.11 1.37 -15.30
CA LYS A 50 -3.77 2.37 -16.16
C LYS A 50 -2.86 3.56 -16.46
N ALA A 51 -2.10 4.00 -15.47
CA ALA A 51 -1.32 5.24 -15.53
C ALA A 51 0.04 5.09 -16.24
N PHE A 52 0.56 3.87 -16.36
CA PHE A 52 1.87 3.63 -16.94
C PHE A 52 1.84 2.61 -18.09
N PRO A 53 2.78 2.72 -19.06
CA PRO A 53 2.98 1.72 -20.10
C PRO A 53 3.32 0.34 -19.52
N ARG A 54 3.06 -0.73 -20.28
CA ARG A 54 3.29 -2.10 -19.81
C ARG A 54 4.78 -2.37 -19.53
N GLU A 55 5.66 -1.67 -20.23
CA GLU A 55 7.11 -1.76 -20.17
C GLU A 55 7.68 -1.20 -18.86
N SER A 56 6.90 -0.39 -18.13
CA SER A 56 7.27 0.12 -16.80
C SER A 56 7.14 -0.94 -15.69
N ARG A 57 6.48 -2.07 -15.97
CA ARG A 57 6.28 -3.14 -14.99
C ARG A 57 7.48 -4.09 -14.99
N LEU A 58 8.18 -4.13 -13.87
CA LEU A 58 9.24 -5.10 -13.59
C LEU A 58 8.75 -6.13 -12.57
N LEU A 59 8.97 -7.42 -12.88
CA LEU A 59 8.83 -8.51 -11.92
C LEU A 59 10.24 -9.01 -11.63
N LEU A 60 10.62 -8.96 -10.36
CA LEU A 60 11.94 -9.37 -9.91
C LEU A 60 11.81 -10.74 -9.28
N GLU A 61 12.69 -11.65 -9.68
CA GLU A 61 12.88 -12.89 -8.97
C GLU A 61 13.64 -12.63 -7.67
N GLU A 62 13.46 -13.52 -6.69
CA GLU A 62 14.18 -13.44 -5.43
C GLU A 62 15.70 -13.51 -5.69
N GLY A 63 16.45 -12.59 -5.08
CA GLY A 63 17.91 -12.48 -5.28
C GLY A 63 18.36 -11.71 -6.53
N TYR A 64 17.43 -11.24 -7.37
CA TYR A 64 17.78 -10.42 -8.54
C TYR A 64 18.43 -9.08 -8.11
N GLN A 65 19.61 -8.80 -8.65
CA GLN A 65 20.32 -7.53 -8.44
C GLN A 65 19.97 -6.57 -9.57
N LEU A 66 19.27 -5.47 -9.24
CA LEU A 66 18.92 -4.43 -10.20
C LEU A 66 20.10 -3.47 -10.43
N ALA A 67 20.50 -3.28 -11.69
CA ALA A 67 21.29 -2.13 -12.09
C ALA A 67 20.37 -0.97 -12.51
N THR A 68 20.85 0.27 -12.37
CA THR A 68 20.10 1.46 -12.83
C THR A 68 19.83 1.46 -14.32
N THR A 69 20.65 0.76 -15.11
CA THR A 69 20.48 0.55 -16.55
C THR A 69 19.29 -0.35 -16.89
N ASP A 70 18.83 -1.18 -15.95
CA ASP A 70 17.68 -2.07 -16.16
C ASP A 70 16.34 -1.33 -16.01
N LEU A 71 16.37 -0.10 -15.47
CA LEU A 71 15.20 0.73 -15.25
C LEU A 71 14.85 1.52 -16.52
N LYS A 72 13.73 1.16 -17.13
CA LYS A 72 13.11 1.97 -18.19
C LYS A 72 12.30 3.08 -17.54
N TRP A 73 12.89 4.28 -17.46
CA TRP A 73 12.21 5.46 -16.94
C TRP A 73 11.03 5.84 -17.85
N SER A 74 9.84 5.93 -17.24
CA SER A 74 8.65 6.46 -17.89
C SER A 74 8.02 7.50 -16.98
N SER A 75 7.85 8.73 -17.47
CA SER A 75 6.82 9.62 -16.92
C SER A 75 5.46 9.04 -17.31
N GLY A 76 4.51 8.97 -16.37
CA GLY A 76 3.17 8.41 -16.64
C GLY A 76 2.53 9.01 -17.91
N ALA A 77 1.69 8.23 -18.57
CA ALA A 77 0.98 8.64 -19.77
C ALA A 77 -0.06 9.74 -19.50
#